data_AF-A0A7S2EYP1-F1
#
_entry.id   AF-A0A7S2EYP1-F1
#
_cell.length_a   1.000
_cell.length_b   1.000
_cell.length_c   1.000
_cell.angle_alpha   90.00
_cell.angle_beta   90.00
_cell.angle_gamma   90.00
#
_symmetry.space_group_name_H-M   'P 1'
#
loop_
_entity.id
_entity.type
_entity.pdbx_description
1 polymer ?
#
loop_
_entity_poly.entity_id
_entity_poly.type
_entity_poly.pdbx_seq_one_letter_code
_entity_poly.pdbx_strand_id
1 'polypeptide(L)'
;TPPFDPVTLPNGDIVARGTQDMKSVCAQYVLAVKNLKRSGFTPRRTIHMTFVPDEEVLGSEGMGLFVDNGHLDKLKVGVALDEGIANPTPGYTVFYGERATWWVKVRAKGPTGHASRFIKNTAVEKLVRTIAKFLDYRKEQSDLLDQ
;
A
#
# COMPACT_ATOMS: atom_id res chain seq x y z
N THR A 1 -5.76 1.45 23.12
CA THR A 1 -6.43 0.13 23.24
C THR A 1 -5.48 -0.91 22.67
N PRO A 2 -5.55 -2.19 23.06
CA PRO A 2 -4.77 -3.23 22.39
C PRO A 2 -5.10 -3.21 20.87
N PRO A 3 -4.12 -3.40 19.99
CA PRO A 3 -4.32 -3.19 18.55
C PRO A 3 -5.37 -4.13 17.93
N PHE A 4 -5.64 -5.29 18.52
CA PHE A 4 -6.60 -6.26 18.02
C PHE A 4 -7.86 -6.38 18.89
N ASP A 5 -8.06 -5.44 19.81
CA ASP A 5 -9.25 -5.34 20.65
C ASP A 5 -10.00 -4.06 20.28
N PRO A 6 -11.02 -4.16 19.39
CA PRO A 6 -11.68 -2.98 18.84
C PRO A 6 -12.49 -2.25 19.90
N VAL A 7 -12.29 -0.93 19.96
CA VAL A 7 -13.05 -0.05 20.85
C VAL A 7 -13.77 0.99 20.01
N THR A 8 -15.07 1.12 20.26
CA THR A 8 -15.89 2.21 19.72
C THR A 8 -15.82 3.41 20.67
N LEU A 9 -15.41 4.55 20.14
CA LEU A 9 -15.33 5.82 20.86
C LEU A 9 -16.72 6.49 20.94
N PRO A 10 -16.94 7.43 21.87
CA PRO A 10 -18.22 8.14 22.01
C PRO A 10 -18.66 8.93 20.75
N ASN A 11 -17.71 9.32 19.90
CA ASN A 11 -17.99 9.98 18.63
C ASN A 11 -18.35 9.00 17.48
N GLY A 12 -18.36 7.70 17.75
CA GLY A 12 -18.68 6.64 16.78
C GLY A 12 -17.46 6.03 16.08
N ASP A 13 -16.26 6.56 16.29
CA ASP A 13 -15.04 6.02 15.67
C ASP A 13 -14.68 4.64 16.24
N ILE A 14 -14.15 3.76 15.40
CA ILE A 14 -13.69 2.43 15.80
C ILE A 14 -12.17 2.39 15.75
N VAL A 15 -11.52 2.09 16.88
CA VAL A 15 -10.06 2.08 16.99
C VAL A 15 -9.53 0.65 17.14
N ALA A 16 -8.91 0.14 16.06
CA ALA A 16 -8.16 -1.12 16.02
C ALA A 16 -7.26 -1.18 14.77
N ARG A 17 -6.26 -2.08 14.79
CA ARG A 17 -5.46 -2.43 13.61
C ARG A 17 -6.36 -3.09 12.57
N GLY A 18 -6.33 -2.52 11.38
CA GLY A 18 -7.10 -3.00 10.26
C GLY A 18 -8.44 -2.29 10.07
N THR A 19 -8.86 -1.41 10.98
CA THR A 19 -10.15 -0.72 10.82
C THR A 19 -10.17 0.10 9.54
N GLN A 20 -9.18 0.96 9.32
CA GLN A 20 -9.09 1.77 8.11
C GLN A 20 -8.58 0.95 6.92
N ASP A 21 -7.42 0.31 7.08
CA ASP A 21 -6.74 -0.47 6.04
C ASP A 21 -6.74 -1.97 6.37
N MET A 22 -7.58 -2.78 5.72
CA MET A 22 -8.74 -2.37 4.92
C MET A 22 -10.03 -3.09 5.33
N LYS A 23 -10.12 -3.55 6.59
CA LYS A 23 -11.27 -4.35 7.06
C LYS A 23 -12.60 -3.61 6.97
N SER A 24 -12.60 -2.27 7.09
CA SER A 24 -13.82 -1.49 6.86
C SER A 24 -14.32 -1.62 5.42
N VAL A 25 -13.44 -1.51 4.42
CA VAL A 25 -13.78 -1.69 3.00
C VAL A 25 -14.29 -3.11 2.74
N CYS A 26 -13.62 -4.13 3.30
CA CYS A 26 -14.08 -5.53 3.21
C CYS A 26 -15.50 -5.70 3.78
N ALA A 27 -15.78 -5.13 4.94
CA ALA A 27 -17.12 -5.16 5.54
C ALA A 27 -18.15 -4.44 4.67
N GLN A 28 -17.80 -3.28 4.12
CA GLN A 28 -18.67 -2.51 3.22
C GLN A 28 -19.03 -3.33 1.97
N TYR A 29 -18.08 -4.01 1.34
CA TYR A 29 -18.34 -4.85 0.16
C TYR A 29 -19.31 -6.01 0.48
N VAL A 30 -19.07 -6.73 1.58
CA VAL A 30 -19.94 -7.84 1.99
C VAL A 30 -21.36 -7.33 2.29
N LEU A 31 -21.49 -6.21 3.01
CA LEU A 31 -22.78 -5.62 3.35
C LEU A 31 -23.50 -5.06 2.12
N ALA A 32 -22.79 -4.42 1.19
CA ALA A 32 -23.36 -3.91 -0.05
C ALA A 32 -23.93 -5.04 -0.91
N VAL A 33 -23.16 -6.11 -1.15
CA VAL A 33 -23.63 -7.28 -1.91
C VAL A 33 -24.80 -7.97 -1.22
N LYS A 34 -24.78 -8.10 0.12
CA LYS A 34 -25.91 -8.62 0.89
C LYS A 34 -27.17 -7.80 0.69
N ASN A 35 -27.07 -6.47 0.74
CA ASN A 35 -28.21 -5.57 0.59
C ASN A 35 -28.77 -5.59 -0.84
N LEU A 36 -27.89 -5.61 -1.86
CA LEU A 36 -28.28 -5.76 -3.26
C LEU A 36 -29.03 -7.08 -3.50
N LYS A 37 -28.52 -8.20 -2.97
CA LYS A 37 -29.22 -9.49 -3.09
C LYS A 37 -30.60 -9.45 -2.43
N ARG A 38 -30.72 -8.81 -1.25
CA ARG A 38 -32.01 -8.68 -0.53
C ARG A 38 -33.01 -7.79 -1.25
N SER A 39 -32.57 -6.81 -2.04
CA SER A 39 -33.47 -5.96 -2.82
C SER A 39 -33.95 -6.59 -4.13
N GLY A 40 -33.53 -7.83 -4.42
CA GLY A 40 -33.85 -8.51 -5.69
C GLY A 40 -33.01 -8.01 -6.88
N PHE A 41 -31.94 -7.25 -6.63
CA PHE A 41 -31.05 -6.79 -7.69
C PHE A 41 -30.39 -7.98 -8.40
N THR A 42 -30.56 -8.03 -9.72
CA THR A 42 -29.92 -9.02 -10.59
C THR A 42 -28.83 -8.32 -11.41
N PRO A 43 -27.54 -8.60 -11.15
CA PRO A 43 -26.47 -7.91 -11.85
C PRO A 43 -26.36 -8.38 -13.30
N ARG A 44 -26.06 -7.45 -14.22
CA ARG A 44 -25.85 -7.77 -15.65
C ARG A 44 -24.57 -8.57 -15.91
N ARG A 45 -23.61 -8.54 -14.97
CA ARG A 45 -22.36 -9.30 -15.00
C ARG A 45 -22.13 -9.96 -13.65
N THR A 46 -21.31 -11.01 -13.62
CA THR A 46 -20.88 -11.64 -12.38
C THR A 46 -20.11 -10.65 -11.50
N ILE A 47 -20.43 -10.62 -10.21
CA ILE A 47 -19.67 -9.90 -9.19
C ILE A 47 -18.76 -10.92 -8.50
N HIS A 48 -17.45 -10.75 -8.65
CA HIS A 48 -16.44 -11.52 -7.93
C HIS A 48 -15.95 -10.71 -6.73
N MET A 49 -15.85 -11.34 -5.55
CA MET A 49 -15.20 -10.77 -4.38
C MET A 49 -13.99 -11.63 -4.03
N THR A 50 -12.80 -11.03 -4.07
CA THR A 50 -11.53 -11.69 -3.74
C THR A 50 -10.91 -11.01 -2.53
N PHE A 51 -10.68 -11.79 -1.48
CA PHE A 51 -9.97 -11.34 -0.28
C PHE A 51 -8.67 -12.10 -0.22
N VAL A 52 -7.55 -11.40 -0.43
CA VAL A 52 -6.21 -12.01 -0.50
C VAL A 52 -5.37 -11.51 0.68
N PRO A 53 -4.47 -12.35 1.23
CA PRO A 53 -3.49 -11.90 2.21
C PRO A 53 -2.36 -11.12 1.51
N ASP A 54 -1.37 -10.71 2.30
CA ASP A 54 -0.02 -10.34 1.83
C ASP A 54 0.13 -8.98 1.13
N GLU A 55 -0.94 -8.21 0.92
CA GLU A 55 -0.88 -6.88 0.27
C GLU A 55 0.19 -5.98 0.91
N GLU A 56 0.15 -5.85 2.24
CA GLU A 56 1.03 -4.99 3.04
C GLU A 56 2.53 -5.34 2.94
N VAL A 57 2.86 -6.49 2.33
CA VAL A 57 4.23 -6.94 2.04
C VAL A 57 4.44 -7.26 0.56
N LEU A 58 3.72 -6.54 -0.32
CA LEU A 58 3.79 -6.55 -1.79
C LEU A 58 2.97 -7.63 -2.50
N GLY A 59 2.20 -8.44 -1.77
CA GLY A 59 1.17 -9.31 -2.34
C GLY A 59 1.66 -10.55 -3.09
N SER A 60 2.94 -10.90 -2.96
CA SER A 60 3.56 -12.01 -3.70
C SER A 60 2.90 -13.37 -3.40
N GLU A 61 2.62 -13.66 -2.12
CA GLU A 61 1.97 -14.90 -1.69
C GLU A 61 0.43 -14.79 -1.66
N GLY A 62 -0.10 -13.60 -1.93
CA GLY A 62 -1.53 -13.33 -2.04
C GLY A 62 -1.99 -13.27 -3.49
N MET A 63 -2.15 -12.04 -4.00
CA MET A 63 -2.59 -11.80 -5.38
C MET A 63 -1.61 -12.35 -6.42
N GLY A 64 -0.30 -12.32 -6.14
CA GLY A 64 0.74 -12.86 -7.03
C GLY A 64 0.48 -14.32 -7.37
N LEU A 65 0.37 -15.18 -6.36
CA LEU A 65 0.01 -16.59 -6.56
C LEU A 65 -1.38 -16.79 -7.19
N PHE A 66 -2.34 -15.92 -6.90
CA PHE A 66 -3.67 -16.00 -7.51
C PHE A 66 -3.62 -15.78 -9.03
N VAL A 67 -2.77 -14.83 -9.48
CA VAL A 67 -2.50 -14.56 -10.88
C VAL A 67 -1.68 -15.68 -11.51
N ASP A 68 -0.55 -16.05 -10.90
CA ASP A 68 0.39 -17.04 -11.45
C ASP A 68 -0.25 -18.42 -11.68
N ASN A 69 -1.21 -18.80 -10.83
CA ASN A 69 -1.97 -20.05 -10.96
C ASN A 69 -3.17 -19.94 -11.94
N GLY A 70 -3.31 -18.83 -12.65
CA GLY A 70 -4.35 -18.60 -13.66
C GLY A 70 -5.76 -18.50 -13.08
N HIS A 71 -5.91 -18.17 -11.79
CA HIS A 71 -7.24 -18.01 -11.20
C HIS A 71 -7.92 -16.72 -11.68
N LEU A 72 -7.17 -15.62 -11.78
CA LEU A 72 -7.69 -14.34 -12.27
C LEU A 72 -8.22 -14.45 -13.71
N ASP A 73 -7.49 -15.13 -14.59
CA ASP A 73 -7.87 -15.32 -16.01
C ASP A 73 -9.19 -16.07 -16.20
N LYS A 74 -9.54 -16.94 -15.25
CA LYS A 74 -10.80 -17.70 -15.25
C LYS A 74 -12.00 -16.82 -14.89
N LEU A 75 -11.79 -15.72 -14.17
CA LEU A 75 -12.87 -14.82 -13.76
C LEU A 75 -13.35 -13.90 -14.90
N LYS A 76 -12.55 -13.70 -15.95
CA LYS A 76 -12.87 -12.80 -17.08
C LYS A 76 -13.28 -11.40 -16.60
N VAL A 77 -12.51 -10.85 -15.66
CA VAL A 77 -12.75 -9.53 -15.06
C VAL A 77 -12.65 -8.43 -16.11
N GLY A 78 -13.68 -7.57 -16.19
CA GLY A 78 -13.66 -6.38 -17.05
C GLY A 78 -13.37 -5.08 -16.31
N VAL A 79 -13.69 -5.03 -15.01
CA VAL A 79 -13.42 -3.90 -14.11
C VAL A 79 -13.15 -4.47 -12.72
N ALA A 80 -12.12 -3.97 -12.05
CA ALA A 80 -11.81 -4.27 -10.66
C ALA A 80 -11.88 -3.00 -9.83
N LEU A 81 -12.30 -3.14 -8.58
CA LEU A 81 -12.17 -2.12 -7.54
C LEU A 81 -11.20 -2.69 -6.50
N ASP A 82 -10.15 -1.94 -6.19
CA ASP A 82 -9.18 -2.26 -5.14
C ASP A 82 -9.56 -1.53 -3.83
N GLU A 83 -8.64 -1.51 -2.87
CA GLU A 83 -8.83 -0.86 -1.57
C GLU A 83 -9.05 0.66 -1.66
N GLY A 84 -8.56 1.30 -2.72
CA GLY A 84 -8.51 2.75 -2.85
C GLY A 84 -7.69 3.42 -1.75
N ILE A 85 -8.13 4.60 -1.33
CA ILE A 85 -7.52 5.32 -0.20
C ILE A 85 -8.62 5.79 0.76
N ALA A 86 -8.30 5.82 2.04
CA ALA A 86 -9.19 6.45 3.02
C ALA A 86 -9.38 7.94 2.71
N ASN A 87 -10.62 8.42 2.85
CA ASN A 87 -10.98 9.81 2.66
C ASN A 87 -11.50 10.40 3.98
N PRO A 88 -11.02 11.57 4.43
CA PRO A 88 -11.51 12.21 5.65
C PRO A 88 -12.92 12.83 5.48
N THR A 89 -13.45 12.84 4.27
CA THR A 89 -14.80 13.31 3.93
C THR A 89 -15.67 12.12 3.50
N PRO A 90 -17.01 12.32 3.36
CA PRO A 90 -17.92 11.28 2.86
C PRO A 90 -17.72 10.90 1.37
N GLY A 91 -16.75 11.50 0.68
CA GLY A 91 -16.46 11.23 -0.73
C GLY A 91 -15.54 10.02 -0.95
N TYR A 92 -15.60 9.44 -2.15
CA TYR A 92 -14.62 8.46 -2.60
C TYR A 92 -13.64 9.12 -3.55
N THR A 93 -12.35 8.88 -3.33
CA THR A 93 -11.31 9.24 -4.29
C THR A 93 -11.15 8.08 -5.26
N VAL A 94 -11.23 8.37 -6.56
CA VAL A 94 -11.09 7.36 -7.62
C VAL A 94 -9.73 7.51 -8.28
N PHE A 95 -8.99 6.42 -8.31
CA PHE A 95 -7.71 6.31 -9.03
C PHE A 95 -7.89 5.44 -10.26
N TYR A 96 -7.10 5.71 -11.31
CA TYR A 96 -7.10 4.93 -12.55
C TYR A 96 -5.77 4.21 -12.79
N GLY A 97 -4.85 4.29 -11.83
CA GLY A 97 -3.54 3.65 -11.90
C GLY A 97 -2.69 3.98 -10.69
N GLU A 98 -1.66 3.16 -10.51
CA GLU A 98 -0.70 3.26 -9.42
C GLU A 98 0.73 3.39 -9.97
N ARG A 99 1.64 3.88 -9.13
CA ARG A 99 3.07 3.91 -9.45
C ARG A 99 3.72 2.61 -8.98
N ALA A 100 4.60 2.06 -9.80
CA ALA A 100 5.39 0.90 -9.39
C ALA A 100 6.41 1.28 -8.31
N THR A 101 6.51 0.45 -7.28
CA THR A 101 7.45 0.67 -6.18
C THR A 101 8.84 0.17 -6.55
N TRP A 102 9.84 1.06 -6.56
CA TRP A 102 11.23 0.73 -6.84
C TRP A 102 12.12 0.94 -5.62
N TRP A 103 12.55 -0.16 -5.01
CA TRP A 103 13.40 -0.16 -3.83
C TRP A 103 14.87 -0.30 -4.23
N VAL A 104 15.72 0.65 -3.80
CA VAL A 104 17.16 0.63 -4.10
C VAL A 104 17.95 0.41 -2.81
N LYS A 105 18.80 -0.63 -2.80
CA LYS A 105 19.71 -0.92 -1.68
C LYS A 105 21.12 -0.43 -1.98
N VAL A 106 21.55 0.64 -1.31
CA VAL A 106 22.93 1.15 -1.41
C VAL A 106 23.79 0.54 -0.30
N ARG A 107 24.94 -0.03 -0.67
CA ARG A 107 25.92 -0.57 0.28
C ARG A 107 27.29 0.05 0.03
N ALA A 108 27.86 0.69 1.05
CA ALA A 108 29.23 1.19 1.01
C ALA A 108 30.17 0.31 1.85
N LYS A 109 31.43 0.23 1.42
CA LYS A 109 32.53 -0.39 2.18
C LYS A 109 33.65 0.64 2.36
N GLY A 110 34.31 0.62 3.51
CA GLY A 110 35.43 1.50 3.83
C GLY A 110 36.29 0.92 4.94
N PRO A 111 37.47 1.52 5.19
CA PRO A 111 38.37 1.09 6.25
C PRO A 111 37.71 1.23 7.64
N THR A 112 38.05 0.31 8.53
CA THR A 112 37.67 0.35 9.96
C THR A 112 38.83 0.87 10.79
N GLY A 113 38.54 1.29 12.02
CA GLY A 113 39.58 1.55 13.02
C GLY A 113 39.06 2.37 14.20
N HIS A 114 39.98 2.76 15.08
CA HIS A 114 39.64 3.40 16.35
C HIS A 114 39.10 4.82 16.13
N ALA A 115 38.00 5.17 16.82
CA ALA A 115 37.35 6.48 16.71
C ALA A 115 38.25 7.68 17.08
N SER A 116 39.37 7.47 17.78
CA SER A 116 40.36 8.51 18.10
C SER A 116 41.27 8.85 16.90
N ARG A 117 41.15 8.14 15.78
CA ARG A 117 41.92 8.37 14.55
C ARG A 117 40.99 8.90 13.46
N PHE A 118 41.45 9.92 12.73
CA PHE A 118 40.74 10.48 11.59
C PHE A 118 40.97 9.64 10.33
N ILE A 119 40.28 8.50 10.27
CA ILE A 119 40.33 7.56 9.13
C ILE A 119 39.53 8.15 7.97
N LYS A 120 40.16 8.25 6.79
CA LYS A 120 39.53 8.80 5.58
C LYS A 120 38.84 7.72 4.76
N ASN A 121 37.93 8.13 3.88
CA ASN A 121 37.24 7.28 2.90
C ASN A 121 36.39 6.17 3.54
N THR A 122 35.80 6.48 4.69
CA THR A 122 34.97 5.56 5.46
C THR A 122 33.69 5.19 4.70
N ALA A 123 33.05 4.08 5.08
CA ALA A 123 31.76 3.71 4.50
C ALA A 123 30.71 4.82 4.72
N VAL A 124 30.76 5.48 5.88
CA VAL A 124 29.85 6.58 6.24
C VAL A 124 30.06 7.79 5.34
N GLU A 125 31.30 8.25 5.12
CA GLU A 125 31.58 9.37 4.20
C GLU A 125 31.02 9.12 2.79
N LYS A 126 31.18 7.89 2.29
CA LYS A 126 30.64 7.49 0.98
C LYS A 126 29.10 7.49 0.95
N LEU A 127 28.46 7.01 2.01
CA LEU A 127 27.00 7.02 2.13
C LEU A 127 26.46 8.44 2.21
N VAL A 128 27.07 9.31 3.02
CA VAL A 128 26.69 10.73 3.14
C VAL A 128 26.77 11.41 1.77
N ARG A 129 27.87 11.21 1.02
CA ARG A 129 27.99 11.73 -0.34
C ARG A 129 26.91 11.20 -1.29
N THR A 130 26.54 9.92 -1.16
CA THR A 130 25.50 9.31 -2.01
C THR A 130 24.11 9.85 -1.68
N ILE A 131 23.78 9.97 -0.39
CA ILE A 131 22.53 10.55 0.09
C ILE A 131 22.40 12.01 -0.37
N ALA A 132 23.47 12.81 -0.28
CA ALA A 132 23.48 14.18 -0.76
C ALA A 132 23.07 14.27 -2.23
N LYS A 133 23.67 13.44 -3.10
CA LYS A 133 23.29 13.38 -4.52
C LYS A 133 21.82 12.97 -4.75
N PHE A 134 21.28 12.05 -3.95
CA PHE A 134 19.86 11.69 -4.05
C PHE A 134 18.94 12.83 -3.65
N LEU A 135 19.31 13.62 -2.64
CA LEU A 135 18.55 14.79 -2.22
C LEU A 135 18.63 15.92 -3.24
N ASP A 136 19.80 16.16 -3.83
CA ASP A 136 19.99 17.14 -4.90
C ASP A 136 19.09 16.79 -6.10
N TYR A 137 19.15 15.52 -6.56
CA TYR A 137 18.28 15.06 -7.65
C TYR A 137 16.79 15.15 -7.30
N ARG A 138 16.40 14.78 -6.07
CA ARG A 138 15.00 14.92 -5.62
C ARG A 138 14.54 16.38 -5.69
N LYS A 139 15.40 17.33 -5.32
CA LYS A 139 15.11 18.76 -5.40
C LYS A 139 14.91 19.18 -6.87
N GLU A 140 15.84 18.81 -7.75
CA GLU A 140 15.71 19.09 -9.19
C GLU A 140 14.37 18.58 -9.76
N GLN A 141 13.94 17.37 -9.39
CA GLN A 141 12.65 16.82 -9.83
C GLN A 141 11.44 17.54 -9.21
N SER A 142 11.55 17.98 -7.95
CA SER A 142 10.49 18.78 -7.31
C SER A 142 10.31 20.12 -8.00
N ASP A 143 11.41 20.82 -8.29
CA ASP A 143 11.41 22.14 -8.93
C ASP A 143 10.83 22.09 -10.36
N LEU A 144 10.84 20.92 -11.02
CA LEU A 144 10.19 20.69 -12.32
C LEU A 144 8.67 20.48 -12.21
N LEU A 145 8.17 19.98 -11.08
CA LEU A 145 6.74 19.74 -10.87
C LEU A 145 5.98 20.99 -10.42
N ASP A 146 6.68 21.94 -9.79
CA ASP A 146 6.11 23.20 -9.30
C ASP A 146 6.07 24.30 -10.39
N GLN A 147 6.49 23.99 -11.63
CA GLN A 147 6.42 24.87 -12.82
C GLN A 147 5.17 24.58 -13.66
#